data_AF-A0A970JY89-F1
#
_entry.id   AF-A0A970JY89-F1
#
_cell.length_a   1.000
_cell.length_b   1.000
_cell.length_c   1.000
_cell.angle_alpha   90.00
_cell.angle_beta   90.00
_cell.angle_gamma   90.00
#
_symmetry.space_group_name_H-M   'P 1'
#
loop_
_entity.id
_entity.type
_entity.pdbx_description
1 polymer ?
#
loop_
_entity_poly.entity_id
_entity_poly.type
_entity_poly.pdbx_seq_one_letter_code
_entity_poly.pdbx_strand_id
1 'polypeptide(L)'
;MFDRLGGSIQKKKLEKALEMFHNESPQELRRKVGNIDTSEILEKLEEYNPQKLRQMGINIDELKGKITEKDFEKLIQVLGPDGRVVVQKLRSLLK
;
A
#
# COMPACT_ATOMS: atom_id res chain seq x y z
N MET A 1 -0.83 20.85 -16.91
CA MET A 1 -0.09 21.32 -15.71
C MET A 1 -0.61 20.76 -14.37
N PHE A 2 -1.78 20.08 -14.31
CA PHE A 2 -2.32 19.48 -13.07
C PHE A 2 -1.70 18.11 -12.68
N ASP A 3 -1.08 17.41 -13.62
CA ASP A 3 -0.60 16.04 -13.44
C ASP A 3 0.60 15.91 -12.46
N ARG A 4 1.53 16.88 -12.51
CA ARG A 4 2.74 16.88 -11.64
C ARG A 4 2.46 17.28 -10.19
N LEU A 5 1.46 18.13 -9.96
CA LEU A 5 1.05 18.56 -8.61
C LEU A 5 0.28 17.44 -7.88
N GLY A 6 -0.57 16.70 -8.59
CA GLY A 6 -1.25 15.52 -8.04
C GLY A 6 -0.28 14.41 -7.64
N GLY A 7 0.69 14.09 -8.51
CA GLY A 7 1.67 13.02 -8.26
C GLY A 7 2.57 13.29 -7.05
N SER A 8 3.01 14.54 -6.84
CA SER A 8 3.87 14.90 -5.70
C SER A 8 3.13 14.84 -4.35
N ILE A 9 1.85 15.20 -4.30
CA ILE A 9 1.03 15.09 -3.09
C ILE A 9 0.74 13.61 -2.77
N GLN A 10 0.41 12.81 -3.78
CA GLN A 10 0.18 11.37 -3.61
C GLN A 10 1.45 10.65 -3.16
N LYS A 11 2.62 11.02 -3.72
CA LYS A 11 3.92 10.51 -3.29
C LYS A 11 4.18 10.80 -1.80
N LYS A 12 3.99 12.05 -1.36
CA LYS A 12 4.16 12.40 0.07
C LYS A 12 3.20 11.63 0.99
N LYS A 13 1.95 11.42 0.56
CA LYS A 13 0.99 10.61 1.32
C LYS A 13 1.44 9.15 1.40
N LEU A 14 1.94 8.59 0.31
CA LEU A 14 2.48 7.23 0.27
C LEU A 14 3.73 7.09 1.14
N GLU A 15 4.68 8.03 1.06
CA GLU A 15 5.89 8.04 1.88
C GLU A 15 5.54 8.12 3.38
N LYS A 16 4.60 8.99 3.76
CA LYS A 16 4.13 9.07 5.14
C LYS A 16 3.41 7.80 5.60
N ALA A 17 2.60 7.19 4.71
CA ALA A 17 1.95 5.92 5.00
C ALA A 17 2.96 4.78 5.19
N LEU A 18 4.02 4.75 4.37
CA LEU A 18 5.13 3.80 4.51
C LEU A 18 5.92 4.05 5.79
N GLU A 19 6.21 5.30 6.14
CA GLU A 19 6.91 5.66 7.37
C GLU A 19 6.12 5.24 8.62
N MET A 20 4.81 5.53 8.66
CA MET A 20 3.92 5.07 9.73
C MET A 20 3.86 3.54 9.74
N PHE A 21 3.71 2.92 8.58
CA PHE A 21 3.69 1.47 8.46
C PHE A 21 4.99 0.83 8.97
N HIS A 22 6.14 1.46 8.77
CA HIS A 22 7.42 0.92 9.23
C HIS A 22 7.63 1.13 10.73
N ASN A 23 7.32 2.33 11.25
CA ASN A 23 7.60 2.71 12.63
C ASN A 23 6.51 2.30 13.64
N GLU A 24 5.25 2.16 13.22
CA GLU A 24 4.14 1.87 14.16
C GLU A 24 3.89 0.37 14.32
N SER A 25 3.43 -0.05 15.49
CA SER A 25 3.09 -1.44 15.76
C SER A 25 1.83 -1.89 15.00
N PRO A 26 1.69 -3.18 14.62
CA PRO A 26 0.51 -3.70 13.93
C PRO A 26 -0.81 -3.42 14.68
N GLN A 27 -0.77 -3.40 16.01
CA GLN A 27 -1.92 -3.10 16.87
C GLN A 27 -2.35 -1.62 16.78
N GLU A 28 -1.38 -0.70 16.77
CA GLU A 28 -1.63 0.75 16.64
C GLU A 28 -2.11 1.09 15.23
N LEU A 29 -1.49 0.47 14.23
CA LEU A 29 -1.97 0.54 12.84
C LEU A 29 -3.39 0.02 12.72
N ARG A 30 -3.75 -1.10 13.37
CA ARG A 30 -5.14 -1.59 13.44
C ARG A 30 -6.11 -0.56 13.98
N ARG A 31 -5.73 0.10 15.08
CA ARG A 31 -6.57 1.13 15.71
C ARG A 31 -6.75 2.35 14.83
N LYS A 32 -5.70 2.76 14.11
CA LYS A 32 -5.72 3.90 13.19
C LYS A 32 -6.42 3.61 11.87
N VAL A 33 -6.21 2.41 11.34
CA VAL A 33 -6.90 1.90 10.15
C VAL A 33 -8.37 1.69 10.47
N GLY A 34 -8.72 1.31 11.71
CA GLY A 34 -10.10 1.26 12.18
C GLY A 34 -11.00 0.37 11.30
N ASN A 35 -12.25 0.81 11.09
CA ASN A 35 -13.21 0.22 10.14
C ASN A 35 -12.87 0.60 8.68
N ILE A 36 -11.60 0.59 8.27
CA ILE A 36 -11.32 0.61 6.83
C ILE A 36 -11.78 -0.74 6.29
N ASP A 37 -12.78 -0.69 5.43
CA ASP A 37 -13.27 -1.85 4.72
C ASP A 37 -12.16 -2.43 3.84
N THR A 38 -11.79 -3.68 4.08
CA THR A 38 -10.79 -4.34 3.25
C THR A 38 -11.21 -4.40 1.78
N SER A 39 -12.52 -4.40 1.51
CA SER A 39 -13.09 -4.24 0.17
C SER A 39 -12.65 -2.94 -0.49
N GLU A 40 -12.62 -1.82 0.23
CA GLU A 40 -12.14 -0.53 -0.30
C GLU A 40 -10.63 -0.57 -0.58
N ILE A 41 -9.85 -1.26 0.26
CA ILE A 41 -8.42 -1.48 0.01
C ILE A 41 -8.23 -2.31 -1.26
N LEU A 42 -9.00 -3.38 -1.44
CA LEU A 42 -8.92 -4.24 -2.61
C LEU A 42 -9.31 -3.49 -3.89
N GLU A 43 -10.36 -2.68 -3.84
CA GLU A 43 -10.81 -1.86 -4.98
C GLU A 43 -9.73 -0.83 -5.37
N LYS A 44 -9.14 -0.15 -4.37
CA LYS A 44 -8.00 0.75 -4.61
C LYS A 44 -6.79 0.01 -5.18
N LEU A 45 -6.48 -1.19 -4.70
CA LEU A 45 -5.38 -1.99 -5.26
C LEU A 45 -5.62 -2.38 -6.72
N GLU A 46 -6.87 -2.63 -7.11
CA GLU A 46 -7.23 -2.86 -8.50
C GLU A 46 -7.08 -1.59 -9.35
N GLU A 47 -7.39 -0.42 -8.77
CA GLU A 47 -7.10 0.86 -9.41
C GLU A 47 -5.59 1.12 -9.58
N TYR A 48 -4.77 0.76 -8.60
CA TYR A 48 -3.30 0.93 -8.62
C TYR A 48 -2.58 -0.15 -9.44
N ASN A 49 -3.01 -0.31 -10.70
CA ASN A 49 -2.38 -1.21 -11.64
C ASN A 49 -0.97 -0.72 -12.05
N PRO A 50 -0.13 -1.60 -12.65
CA PRO A 50 1.22 -1.26 -13.10
C PRO A 50 1.31 -0.01 -13.96
N GLN A 51 0.26 0.24 -14.75
CA GLN A 51 0.17 1.35 -15.68
C GLN A 51 -0.07 2.68 -14.95
N LYS A 52 -0.94 2.70 -13.93
CA LYS A 52 -1.22 3.86 -13.08
C LYS A 52 -0.03 4.18 -12.19
N LEU A 53 0.65 3.15 -11.66
CA LEU A 53 1.91 3.31 -10.93
C LEU A 53 2.99 3.99 -11.80
N ARG A 54 3.17 3.51 -13.03
CA ARG A 54 4.09 4.13 -14.00
C ARG A 54 3.71 5.58 -14.34
N GLN A 55 2.43 5.89 -14.51
CA GLN A 55 1.95 7.26 -14.74
C GLN A 55 2.25 8.19 -13.56
N MET A 56 2.20 7.67 -12.33
CA MET A 56 2.58 8.43 -11.12
C MET A 56 4.10 8.55 -10.93
N GLY A 57 4.91 8.01 -11.86
CA GLY A 57 6.37 7.99 -11.73
C GLY A 57 6.87 7.01 -10.67
N ILE A 58 6.05 6.03 -10.30
CA ILE A 58 6.39 5.00 -9.33
C ILE A 58 6.87 3.77 -10.09
N ASN A 59 8.12 3.37 -9.83
CA ASN A 59 8.69 2.16 -10.39
C ASN A 59 8.32 0.94 -9.53
N ILE A 60 7.69 -0.06 -10.16
CA ILE A 60 7.25 -1.30 -9.50
C ILE A 60 8.45 -2.11 -9.01
N ASP A 61 9.55 -2.13 -9.75
CA ASP A 61 10.78 -2.81 -9.34
C ASP A 61 11.38 -2.18 -8.08
N GLU A 62 11.35 -0.85 -7.97
CA GLU A 62 11.75 -0.16 -6.74
C GLU A 62 10.79 -0.46 -5.58
N LEU A 63 9.49 -0.55 -5.86
CA LEU A 63 8.49 -0.88 -4.84
C LEU A 63 8.67 -2.31 -4.32
N LYS A 64 8.96 -3.25 -5.22
CA LYS A 64 9.28 -4.65 -4.92
C LYS A 64 10.54 -4.76 -4.06
N GLY A 65 11.55 -3.94 -4.32
CA GLY A 65 12.76 -3.88 -3.49
C GLY A 65 12.55 -3.25 -2.11
N LYS A 66 11.51 -2.44 -1.93
CA LYS A 66 11.19 -1.75 -0.67
C LYS A 66 10.23 -2.51 0.23
N ILE A 67 9.40 -3.40 -0.32
CA ILE A 67 8.46 -4.21 0.45
C ILE A 67 9.09 -5.56 0.76
N THR A 68 9.19 -5.88 2.05
CA THR A 68 9.75 -7.14 2.55
C THR A 68 8.65 -8.11 2.98
N GLU A 69 9.02 -9.37 3.26
CA GLU A 69 8.07 -10.34 3.80
C GLU A 69 7.50 -9.92 5.16
N LYS A 70 8.32 -9.25 5.99
CA LYS A 70 7.87 -8.70 7.27
C LYS A 70 6.78 -7.64 7.10
N ASP A 71 6.84 -6.86 6.02
CA ASP A 71 5.81 -5.89 5.69
C ASP A 71 4.50 -6.59 5.30
N PHE A 72 4.56 -7.71 4.57
CA PHE A 72 3.36 -8.50 4.28
C PHE A 72 2.77 -9.14 5.55
N GLU A 73 3.59 -9.70 6.42
CA GLU A 73 3.13 -10.26 7.70
C GLU A 73 2.46 -9.19 8.56
N LYS A 74 3.05 -8.00 8.60
CA LYS A 74 2.50 -6.84 9.31
C LYS A 74 1.16 -6.40 8.72
N LEU A 75 1.01 -6.37 7.39
CA LEU A 75 -0.28 -6.11 6.73
C LEU A 75 -1.35 -7.13 7.12
N ILE A 76 -1.00 -8.42 7.20
CA ILE A 76 -1.93 -9.48 7.63
C ILE A 76 -2.31 -9.28 9.10
N GLN A 77 -1.37 -8.90 9.96
CA GLN A 77 -1.65 -8.61 11.36
C GLN A 77 -2.50 -7.35 11.53
N VAL A 78 -2.39 -6.36 10.63
CA VAL A 78 -3.21 -5.14 10.66
C VAL A 78 -4.61 -5.41 10.12
N LEU A 79 -4.73 -5.96 8.92
CA LEU A 79 -6.01 -6.15 8.25
C LEU A 79 -6.73 -7.44 8.67
N GLY A 80 -6.05 -8.34 9.39
CA GLY A 80 -6.63 -9.60 9.87
C GLY A 80 -6.90 -10.60 8.74
N PRO A 81 -8.02 -11.34 8.78
CA PRO A 81 -8.31 -12.41 7.82
C PRO A 81 -8.27 -11.91 6.36
N ASP A 82 -8.78 -10.70 6.11
CA ASP A 82 -8.77 -10.10 4.78
C ASP A 82 -7.40 -9.58 4.35
N GLY A 83 -6.51 -9.34 5.31
CA GLY A 83 -5.12 -8.95 5.04
C GLY A 83 -4.37 -9.97 4.19
N ARG A 84 -4.71 -11.26 4.32
CA ARG A 84 -4.15 -12.31 3.45
C ARG A 84 -4.51 -12.09 1.99
N VAL A 85 -5.75 -11.72 1.70
CA VAL A 85 -6.25 -11.46 0.34
C VAL A 85 -5.54 -10.25 -0.25
N VAL A 86 -5.41 -9.18 0.54
CA VAL A 86 -4.67 -7.96 0.17
C VAL A 86 -3.21 -8.27 -0.16
N VAL A 87 -2.53 -9.03 0.69
CA VAL A 87 -1.13 -9.44 0.46
C VAL A 87 -0.98 -10.28 -0.80
N GLN A 88 -1.90 -11.23 -1.06
CA GLN A 88 -1.83 -12.02 -2.28
C GLN A 88 -1.98 -11.16 -3.55
N LYS A 89 -2.87 -10.17 -3.51
CA LYS A 89 -3.10 -9.25 -4.63
C LYS A 89 -1.90 -8.33 -4.85
N LEU A 90 -1.33 -7.78 -3.78
CA LEU A 90 -0.05 -7.03 -3.82
C LEU A 90 1.10 -7.88 -4.38
N ARG A 91 1.27 -9.12 -3.90
CA ARG A 91 2.29 -10.03 -4.44
C ARG A 91 2.09 -10.31 -5.92
N SER A 92 0.84 -10.36 -6.40
CA SER A 92 0.52 -10.55 -7.82
C SER A 92 0.81 -9.29 -8.65
N LEU A 93 0.58 -8.09 -8.11
CA LEU A 93 0.93 -6.82 -8.75
C LEU A 93 2.45 -6.60 -8.85
N LEU A 94 3.20 -7.11 -7.87
CA LEU A 94 4.66 -7.03 -7.81
C LEU A 94 5.36 -8.21 -8.50
N LYS A 95 4.62 -9.18 -9.04
CA LYS A 95 5.19 -10.37 -9.67
C LYS A 95 5.71 -10.03 -11.05
#